data_AF-A0A4S8Q8F5-F1
#
_entry.id   AF-A0A4S8Q8F5-F1
#
_cell.length_a   1.000
_cell.length_b   1.000
_cell.length_c   1.000
_cell.angle_alpha   90.00
_cell.angle_beta   90.00
_cell.angle_gamma   90.00
#
_symmetry.space_group_name_H-M   'P 1'
#
loop_
_entity.id
_entity.type
_entity.pdbx_description
1 polymer ?
#
loop_
_entity_poly.entity_id
_entity_poly.type
_entity_poly.pdbx_seq_one_letter_code
_entity_poly.pdbx_strand_id
1 'polypeptide(L)'
;MRCRLVMERDRRRCQWLRADTGEPCEVPATDVDHIEPGDNHDLSNLQALCGFHHHKKNGQETAGARPPRARPAPRHPGLIG
;
A
#
# COMPACT_ATOMS: atom_id res chain seq x y z
N MET A 1 3.55 -19.14 -3.30
CA MET A 1 4.88 -18.79 -3.86
C MET A 1 4.77 -17.83 -5.06
N ARG A 2 3.96 -16.75 -4.97
CA ARG A 2 3.71 -15.84 -6.10
C ARG A 2 4.59 -14.58 -6.05
N CYS A 3 4.94 -14.07 -4.86
CA CYS A 3 5.81 -12.89 -4.73
C CYS A 3 7.18 -13.04 -5.39
N ARG A 4 7.76 -14.25 -5.36
CA ARG A 4 9.06 -14.50 -6.00
C ARG A 4 8.99 -14.35 -7.53
N LEU A 5 7.92 -14.88 -8.15
CA LEU A 5 7.71 -14.77 -9.60
C LEU A 5 7.51 -13.30 -10.04
N VAL A 6 6.77 -12.52 -9.25
CA VAL A 6 6.58 -11.08 -9.50
C VAL A 6 7.92 -10.33 -9.41
N MET A 7 8.70 -10.59 -8.36
CA MET A 7 10.04 -10.00 -8.20
C MET A 7 11.00 -10.38 -9.34
N GLU A 8 10.94 -11.61 -9.85
CA GLU A 8 11.74 -12.06 -11.00
C GLU A 8 11.27 -11.40 -12.32
N ARG A 9 9.95 -11.34 -12.57
CA ARG A 9 9.33 -10.64 -13.71
C ARG A 9 9.74 -9.17 -13.76
N ASP A 10 9.60 -8.47 -12.64
CA ASP A 10 9.90 -7.05 -12.53
C ASP A 10 11.40 -6.76 -12.35
N ARG A 11 12.24 -7.81 -12.44
CA ARG A 11 13.71 -7.73 -12.26
C ARG A 11 14.12 -7.04 -10.96
N ARG A 12 13.30 -7.18 -9.91
CA ARG A 12 13.42 -6.47 -8.63
C ARG A 12 13.50 -4.95 -8.81
N ARG A 13 12.84 -4.39 -9.82
CA ARG A 13 12.71 -2.96 -10.04
C ARG A 13 11.31 -2.49 -9.65
N CYS A 14 11.26 -1.36 -8.96
CA CYS A 14 9.99 -0.73 -8.61
C CYS A 14 9.25 -0.29 -9.89
N GLN A 15 8.02 -0.78 -10.07
CA GLN A 15 7.18 -0.45 -11.22
C GLN A 15 6.45 0.90 -11.10
N TRP A 16 6.61 1.59 -9.97
CA TRP A 16 5.99 2.90 -9.76
C TRP A 16 6.56 3.95 -10.71
N LEU A 17 5.69 4.55 -11.53
CA LEU A 17 6.03 5.67 -12.40
C LEU A 17 6.10 6.96 -11.59
N ARG A 18 7.24 7.64 -11.66
CA ARG A 18 7.41 8.97 -11.07
C ARG A 18 6.55 9.97 -11.83
N ALA A 19 5.81 10.80 -11.10
CA ALA A 19 4.98 11.84 -11.70
C ALA A 19 5.81 12.99 -12.29
N ASP A 20 7.03 13.17 -11.77
CA ASP A 20 7.99 14.19 -12.18
C ASP A 20 8.71 13.85 -13.50
N THR A 21 9.27 12.64 -13.63
CA THR A 21 10.01 12.24 -14.85
C THR A 21 9.23 11.33 -15.79
N GLY A 22 8.12 10.73 -15.35
CA GLY A 22 7.43 9.67 -16.10
C GLY A 22 8.20 8.35 -16.17
N GLU A 23 9.33 8.25 -15.47
CA GLU A 23 10.18 7.07 -15.48
C GLU A 23 9.89 6.15 -14.29
N PRO A 24 10.15 4.84 -14.42
CA PRO A 24 10.05 3.93 -13.29
C PRO A 24 11.07 4.29 -12.22
N CYS A 25 10.67 4.14 -10.96
CA CYS A 25 11.55 4.37 -9.83
C CYS A 25 12.84 3.53 -9.95
N GLU A 26 13.98 4.19 -9.78
CA GLU A 26 15.32 3.58 -9.86
C GLU A 26 15.67 2.66 -8.67
N VAL A 27 14.87 2.71 -7.61
CA VAL A 27 15.09 1.97 -6.36
C VAL A 27 14.67 0.50 -6.54
N PRO A 28 15.45 -0.47 -5.99
CA PRO A 28 15.04 -1.87 -6.04
C PRO A 28 13.73 -2.11 -5.31
N ALA A 29 12.91 -2.99 -5.87
CA ALA A 29 11.70 -3.46 -5.23
C ALA A 29 12.04 -4.40 -4.07
N THR A 30 11.33 -4.22 -2.96
CA THR A 30 11.48 -5.02 -1.74
C THR A 30 10.19 -5.73 -1.37
N ASP A 31 9.06 -5.24 -1.87
CA ASP A 31 7.72 -5.68 -1.53
C ASP A 31 6.88 -5.92 -2.78
N VAL A 32 5.81 -6.70 -2.65
CA VAL A 32 4.88 -7.00 -3.74
C VAL A 32 3.49 -6.59 -3.28
N ASP A 33 2.84 -5.74 -4.07
CA ASP A 33 1.54 -5.16 -3.73
C ASP A 33 0.52 -5.35 -4.85
N HIS A 34 -0.76 -5.27 -4.51
CA HIS A 34 -1.84 -5.38 -5.49
C HIS A 34 -1.98 -4.07 -6.29
N ILE A 35 -2.09 -4.17 -7.61
CA ILE A 35 -2.38 -3.04 -8.50
C ILE A 35 -3.78 -2.53 -8.21
N GLU A 36 -4.77 -3.42 -8.28
CA GLU A 36 -6.15 -3.16 -7.89
C GLU A 36 -6.45 -3.80 -6.53
N PRO A 37 -7.00 -3.04 -5.56
CA PRO A 37 -7.35 -3.57 -4.25
C PRO A 37 -8.47 -4.62 -4.36
N GLY A 38 -8.31 -5.75 -3.67
CA GLY A 38 -9.28 -6.85 -3.66
C GLY A 38 -8.63 -8.18 -3.27
N ASP A 39 -9.36 -9.28 -3.44
CA ASP A 39 -8.86 -10.65 -3.17
C ASP A 39 -8.17 -11.29 -4.40
N ASN A 40 -7.95 -10.51 -5.46
CA ASN A 40 -7.33 -11.01 -6.68
C ASN A 40 -5.80 -11.08 -6.53
N HIS A 41 -5.31 -12.29 -6.24
CA HIS A 41 -3.88 -12.61 -6.10
C HIS A 41 -3.24 -13.13 -7.40
N ASP A 42 -3.83 -12.83 -8.57
CA ASP A 42 -3.24 -13.18 -9.86
C ASP A 42 -1.95 -12.40 -10.11
N LEU A 43 -1.00 -13.02 -10.83
CA LEU A 43 0.29 -12.37 -11.16
C LEU A 43 0.12 -11.09 -11.97
N SER A 44 -1.00 -10.96 -12.69
CA SER A 44 -1.35 -9.77 -13.46
C SER A 44 -1.81 -8.62 -12.58
N ASN A 45 -2.36 -8.91 -11.39
CA ASN A 45 -2.80 -7.92 -10.41
C ASN A 45 -1.73 -7.62 -9.34
N LEU A 46 -0.53 -8.20 -9.45
CA LEU A 46 0.57 -7.97 -8.51
C LEU A 46 1.70 -7.20 -9.18
N GLN A 47 2.28 -6.26 -8.45
CA GLN A 47 3.44 -5.47 -8.89
C GLN A 47 4.52 -5.39 -7.83
N ALA A 48 5.79 -5.36 -8.25
CA ALA A 48 6.91 -5.14 -7.35
C ALA A 48 7.10 -3.63 -7.06
N LEU A 49 7.11 -3.26 -5.78
CA LEU A 49 7.31 -1.88 -5.30
C LEU A 49 8.49 -1.80 -4.33
N CYS A 50 9.14 -0.64 -4.30
CA CYS A 50 10.09 -0.32 -3.23
C CYS A 50 9.31 0.08 -1.96
N GLY A 51 9.92 -0.09 -0.78
CA GLY A 51 9.26 0.24 0.50
C GLY A 51 8.62 1.63 0.52
N PHE A 52 9.30 2.66 -0.01
CA PHE A 52 8.75 4.01 -0.09
C PHE A 52 7.43 4.08 -0.90
N HIS A 53 7.41 3.53 -2.11
CA HIS A 53 6.21 3.57 -2.96
C HIS A 53 5.12 2.62 -2.47
N HIS A 54 5.49 1.50 -1.86
CA HIS A 54 4.55 0.61 -1.18
C HIS A 54 3.83 1.33 -0.03
N HIS A 55 4.58 1.99 0.85
CA HIS A 55 4.00 2.82 1.91
C HIS A 55 3.21 4.00 1.37
N LYS A 56 3.66 4.63 0.28
CA LYS A 56 2.94 5.74 -0.36
C LYS A 56 1.60 5.28 -0.92
N LYS A 57 1.55 4.13 -1.60
CA LYS A 57 0.29 3.56 -2.11
C LYS A 57 -0.68 3.28 -0.97
N ASN A 58 -0.27 2.50 0.02
CA ASN A 58 -1.10 2.18 1.17
C ASN A 58 -1.49 3.45 1.99
N GLY A 59 -0.60 4.44 2.04
CA GLY A 59 -0.83 5.74 2.68
C GLY A 59 -1.80 6.63 1.92
N GLN A 60 -1.81 6.61 0.59
CA GLN A 60 -2.83 7.25 -0.24
C GLN A 60 -4.19 6.56 -0.05
N GLU A 61 -4.20 5.23 0.08
CA GLU A 61 -5.39 4.45 0.41
C GLU A 61 -5.92 4.77 1.82
N THR A 62 -5.03 5.05 2.78
CA THR A 62 -5.40 5.45 4.15
C THR A 62 -5.78 6.92 4.28
N ALA A 63 -5.23 7.82 3.46
CA ALA A 63 -5.52 9.26 3.52
C ALA A 63 -6.97 9.57 3.10
N GLY A 64 -7.52 8.82 2.14
CA GLY A 64 -8.95 8.86 1.81
C GLY A 64 -9.85 8.22 2.88
N ALA A 65 -9.28 7.39 3.76
CA ALA A 65 -9.97 6.64 4.81
C ALA A 65 -9.69 7.17 6.23
N ARG A 66 -9.35 8.46 6.39
CA ARG A 66 -9.36 9.11 7.72
C ARG A 66 -10.74 9.71 7.95
N PRO A 67 -11.69 9.03 8.62
CA PRO A 67 -12.78 9.75 9.25
C PRO A 67 -12.15 10.77 10.21
N PRO A 68 -12.66 12.01 10.31
CA PRO A 68 -12.23 12.91 11.36
C PRO A 68 -12.37 12.16 12.68
N ARG A 69 -11.29 12.07 13.47
CA ARG A 69 -11.36 11.51 14.82
C ARG A 69 -12.17 12.47 15.68
N ALA A 70 -13.49 12.42 15.58
CA ALA A 70 -14.35 12.78 16.69
C ALA A 70 -14.19 11.66 17.71
N ARG A 71 -13.21 11.80 18.61
CA ARG A 71 -13.15 10.95 19.81
C ARG A 71 -14.31 11.41 20.71
N PRO A 72 -15.41 10.65 20.87
CA PRO A 72 -16.37 11.00 21.91
C PRO A 72 -15.64 10.97 23.26
N ALA A 73 -15.90 11.96 24.10
CA ALA A 73 -15.38 11.99 25.47
C ALA A 73 -15.76 10.67 26.17
N PRO A 74 -14.83 10.02 26.90
CA PRO A 74 -15.16 8.78 27.58
C PRO A 74 -16.27 9.05 28.60
N ARG A 75 -17.43 8.40 28.44
CA ARG A 75 -18.45 8.32 29.48
C ARG A 75 -18.09 7.13 30.36
N HIS A 76 -17.58 7.38 31.56
CA HIS A 76 -17.27 6.34 32.53
C HIS A 76 -18.57 5.97 33.29
N PRO A 77 -19.09 4.73 33.19
CA PRO A 77 -20.20 4.28 34.03
C PRO A 77 -19.68 3.95 35.43
N GLY A 78 -19.76 4.92 36.33
CA GLY A 78 -19.51 4.79 37.77
C GLY A 78 -20.53 5.54 38.62
N LEU A 79 -21.73 5.80 38.09
CA LEU A 79 -22.87 6.34 38.84
C LEU A 79 -23.95 5.26 38.91
N ILE A 80 -23.75 4.30 39.83
CA ILE A 80 -24.88 3.58 40.41
C ILE A 80 -25.16 4.22 41.77
N GLY A 81 -26.39 4.71 41.91
CA GLY A 81 -26.97 5.26 43.13
C GLY A 81 -28.47 5.35 42.90
#